data_AF-A0A533BLQ5-F1
#
_entry.id   AF-A0A533BLQ5-F1
#
_cell.length_a   1.000
_cell.length_b   1.000
_cell.length_c   1.000
_cell.angle_alpha   90.00
_cell.angle_beta   90.00
_cell.angle_gamma   90.00
#
_symmetry.space_group_name_H-M   'P 1'
#
loop_
_entity.id
_entity.type
_entity.pdbx_description
1 polymer ?
#
loop_
_entity_poly.entity_id
_entity_poly.type
_entity_poly.pdbx_seq_one_letter_code
_entity_poly.pdbx_strand_id
1 'polypeptide(L)'
;MSTPSSVSRRLADCLQAHACGDYEGALVHFFPALDKVAKRRRPKEGVGARIRSFLSDEEALISAIATGNVFRNIQVDGVTFPDAIYRFGRTSIAHEGELDRRLTISKDGSLSIGEIWALPSSYITALCIAVMVAPECADEKIEGDATITLFGSTWRLNELWGAHERLKGSIATAFRNSNLFAK
;
A
#
# COMPACT_ATOMS: atom_id res chain seq x y z
N MET A 1 18.59 12.42 -18.80
CA MET A 1 17.40 12.25 -17.94
C MET A 1 17.44 10.83 -17.40
N SER A 2 17.39 10.63 -16.07
CA SER A 2 17.45 9.29 -15.48
C SER A 2 16.15 8.53 -15.78
N THR A 3 16.24 7.38 -16.45
CA THR A 3 15.09 6.51 -16.70
C THR A 3 14.39 6.16 -15.38
N PRO A 4 13.06 6.33 -15.26
CA PRO A 4 12.33 5.96 -14.06
C PRO A 4 12.56 4.48 -13.72
N SER A 5 12.78 4.19 -12.44
CA SER A 5 13.05 2.81 -12.04
C SER A 5 11.84 1.91 -12.30
N SER A 6 12.04 0.59 -12.20
CA SER A 6 10.92 -0.33 -12.29
C SER A 6 9.90 -0.14 -11.17
N VAL A 7 10.29 0.35 -9.98
CA VAL A 7 9.34 0.61 -8.88
C VAL A 7 8.45 1.79 -9.28
N SER A 8 9.07 2.90 -9.69
CA SER A 8 8.38 4.09 -10.17
C SER A 8 7.36 3.81 -11.27
N ARG A 9 7.78 3.11 -12.33
CA ARG A 9 6.90 2.80 -13.46
C ARG A 9 5.72 1.93 -13.04
N ARG A 10 5.97 0.91 -12.21
CA ARG A 10 4.92 0.01 -11.72
C ARG A 10 3.91 0.74 -10.82
N LEU A 11 4.37 1.63 -9.95
CA LEU A 11 3.43 2.43 -9.14
C LEU A 11 2.66 3.44 -9.99
N ALA A 12 3.26 4.00 -11.03
CA ALA A 12 2.55 4.85 -12.00
C ALA A 12 1.41 4.10 -12.69
N ASP A 13 1.72 2.94 -13.26
CA ASP A 13 0.75 2.08 -13.94
C ASP A 13 -0.36 1.63 -12.96
N CYS A 14 0.01 1.32 -11.71
CA CYS A 14 -0.94 0.95 -10.66
C CYS A 14 -1.94 2.07 -10.38
N LEU A 15 -1.46 3.30 -10.19
CA LEU A 15 -2.31 4.46 -9.95
C LEU A 15 -3.19 4.78 -11.16
N GLN A 16 -2.66 4.60 -12.37
CA GLN A 16 -3.43 4.79 -13.61
C GLN A 16 -4.54 3.73 -13.74
N ALA A 17 -4.25 2.45 -13.54
CA ALA A 17 -5.24 1.37 -13.58
C ALA A 17 -6.33 1.59 -12.51
N HIS A 18 -5.93 1.97 -11.29
CA HIS A 18 -6.86 2.34 -10.22
C HIS A 18 -7.77 3.50 -10.61
N ALA A 19 -7.24 4.55 -11.23
CA ALA A 19 -8.03 5.70 -11.71
C ALA A 19 -9.05 5.29 -12.81
N CYS A 20 -8.73 4.29 -13.63
CA CYS A 20 -9.65 3.70 -14.61
C CYS A 20 -10.66 2.72 -13.99
N GLY A 21 -10.57 2.42 -12.69
CA GLY A 21 -11.40 1.44 -12.01
C GLY A 21 -10.99 -0.02 -12.24
N ASP A 22 -9.81 -0.25 -12.83
CA ASP A 22 -9.21 -1.57 -13.01
C ASP A 22 -8.37 -1.93 -11.77
N TYR A 23 -9.03 -2.51 -10.77
CA TYR A 23 -8.42 -2.82 -9.47
C TYR A 23 -7.50 -4.02 -9.51
N GLU A 24 -7.87 -5.05 -10.26
CA GLU A 24 -7.02 -6.22 -10.43
C GLU A 24 -5.77 -5.86 -11.22
N GLY A 25 -5.91 -5.15 -12.34
CA GLY A 25 -4.78 -4.62 -13.09
C GLY A 25 -3.89 -3.71 -12.23
N ALA A 26 -4.47 -2.85 -11.39
CA ALA A 26 -3.70 -2.06 -10.45
C ALA A 26 -2.84 -2.95 -9.51
N LEU A 27 -3.42 -4.02 -8.96
CA LEU A 27 -2.71 -4.95 -8.08
C LEU A 27 -1.62 -5.76 -8.81
N VAL A 28 -1.85 -6.12 -10.08
CA VAL A 28 -0.83 -6.75 -10.96
C VAL A 28 0.42 -5.89 -11.07
N HIS A 29 0.26 -4.57 -11.19
CA HIS A 29 1.40 -3.64 -11.21
C HIS A 29 1.98 -3.39 -9.82
N PHE A 30 1.14 -3.33 -8.77
CA PHE A 30 1.55 -3.07 -7.39
C PHE A 30 2.47 -4.15 -6.82
N PHE A 31 2.08 -5.43 -6.91
CA PHE A 31 2.79 -6.50 -6.19
C PHE A 31 4.28 -6.65 -6.56
N PRO A 32 4.69 -6.51 -7.84
CA PRO A 32 6.10 -6.46 -8.21
C PRO A 32 6.86 -5.26 -7.59
N ALA A 33 6.23 -4.10 -7.46
CA ALA A 33 6.83 -2.92 -6.85
C ALA A 33 7.02 -3.14 -5.33
N LEU A 34 5.97 -3.61 -4.66
CA LEU A 34 6.02 -4.00 -3.25
C LEU A 34 7.12 -5.02 -2.99
N ASP A 35 7.20 -6.08 -3.80
CA ASP A 35 8.19 -7.14 -3.63
C ASP A 35 9.64 -6.61 -3.72
N LYS A 36 9.89 -5.73 -4.68
CA LYS A 36 11.21 -5.13 -4.88
C LYS A 36 11.62 -4.26 -3.69
N VAL A 37 10.69 -3.48 -3.14
CA VAL A 37 10.94 -2.63 -1.96
C VAL A 37 11.10 -3.47 -0.69
N ALA A 38 10.22 -4.46 -0.49
CA ALA A 38 10.33 -5.41 0.62
C ALA A 38 11.66 -6.17 0.58
N LYS A 39 12.17 -6.52 -0.61
CA LYS A 39 13.49 -7.15 -0.77
C LYS A 39 14.64 -6.21 -0.43
N ARG A 40 14.55 -4.90 -0.71
CA ARG A 40 15.56 -3.91 -0.29
C ARG A 40 15.62 -3.85 1.24
N ARG A 41 14.48 -3.85 1.92
CA ARG A 41 14.37 -3.84 3.39
C ARG A 41 14.89 -5.14 4.02
N ARG A 42 14.54 -6.30 3.44
CA ARG A 42 14.83 -7.64 3.97
C ARG A 42 15.40 -8.57 2.88
N PRO A 43 16.66 -8.40 2.46
CA PRO A 43 17.21 -9.12 1.31
C PRO A 43 17.42 -10.63 1.52
N LYS A 44 17.49 -11.07 2.78
CA LYS A 44 17.74 -12.47 3.17
C LYS A 44 16.44 -13.29 3.34
N GLU A 45 15.28 -12.64 3.37
CA GLU A 45 14.00 -13.30 3.61
C GLU A 45 13.34 -13.78 2.30
N GLY A 46 12.62 -14.90 2.42
CA GLY A 46 11.79 -15.43 1.33
C GLY A 46 10.68 -14.45 0.93
N VAL A 47 10.18 -14.59 -0.31
CA VAL A 47 9.19 -13.65 -0.90
C VAL A 47 7.96 -13.42 -0.03
N GLY A 48 7.38 -14.51 0.47
CA GLY A 48 6.20 -14.40 1.34
C GLY A 48 6.48 -13.77 2.68
N ALA A 49 7.64 -14.07 3.28
CA ALA A 49 8.02 -13.48 4.57
C ALA A 49 8.22 -11.97 4.45
N ARG A 50 9.03 -11.50 3.49
CA ARG A 50 9.31 -10.07 3.33
C ARG A 50 8.08 -9.23 3.00
N ILE A 51 7.17 -9.74 2.16
CA ILE A 51 5.94 -9.04 1.79
C ILE A 51 5.02 -8.91 3.00
N ARG A 52 4.78 -10.03 3.73
CA ARG A 52 3.95 -9.98 4.94
C ARG A 52 4.55 -9.08 6.01
N SER A 53 5.86 -9.15 6.22
CA SER A 53 6.55 -8.28 7.17
C SER A 53 6.45 -6.80 6.79
N PHE A 54 6.57 -6.45 5.50
CA PHE A 54 6.36 -5.08 5.05
C PHE A 54 4.93 -4.61 5.31
N LEU A 55 3.93 -5.41 4.93
CA LEU A 55 2.51 -5.08 5.15
C LEU A 55 2.17 -4.93 6.63
N SER A 56 2.80 -5.74 7.50
CA SER A 56 2.65 -5.65 8.95
C SER A 56 3.31 -4.38 9.51
N ASP A 57 4.53 -4.02 9.07
CA ASP A 57 5.19 -2.79 9.49
C ASP A 57 4.37 -1.54 9.15
N GLU A 58 3.70 -1.56 7.99
CA GLU A 58 2.97 -0.42 7.44
C GLU A 58 1.45 -0.48 7.66
N GLU A 59 0.91 -1.49 8.35
CA GLU A 59 -0.54 -1.70 8.51
C GLU A 59 -1.25 -0.46 9.06
N ALA A 60 -0.67 0.16 10.09
CA ALA A 60 -1.17 1.38 10.71
C ALA A 60 -1.20 2.57 9.74
N LEU A 61 -0.19 2.69 8.88
CA LEU A 61 -0.13 3.77 7.88
C LEU A 61 -1.12 3.53 6.75
N ILE A 62 -1.18 2.30 6.24
CA ILE A 62 -2.07 1.89 5.16
C ILE A 62 -3.53 2.10 5.58
N SER A 63 -3.91 1.60 6.75
CA SER A 63 -5.27 1.76 7.29
C SER A 63 -5.64 3.21 7.52
N ALA A 64 -4.72 4.01 8.09
CA ALA A 64 -4.95 5.43 8.31
C ALA A 64 -5.31 6.13 6.99
N ILE A 65 -4.48 5.94 5.95
CA ILE A 65 -4.70 6.58 4.66
C ILE A 65 -5.97 6.04 3.98
N ALA A 66 -6.19 4.73 4.02
CA ALA A 66 -7.29 4.11 3.30
C ALA A 66 -8.66 4.43 3.91
N THR A 67 -8.75 4.51 5.24
CA THR A 67 -10.03 4.51 5.97
C THR A 67 -10.20 5.68 6.93
N GLY A 68 -9.16 6.48 7.16
CA GLY A 68 -9.16 7.48 8.23
C GLY A 68 -9.08 6.88 9.63
N ASN A 69 -8.82 5.58 9.78
CA ASN A 69 -8.71 4.87 11.05
C ASN A 69 -7.39 4.11 11.13
N VAL A 70 -6.80 3.99 12.32
CA VAL A 70 -5.56 3.25 12.53
C VAL A 70 -5.86 1.85 13.01
N PHE A 71 -5.49 0.87 12.21
CA PHE A 71 -5.60 -0.55 12.51
C PHE A 71 -4.24 -1.18 12.74
N ARG A 72 -4.20 -2.14 13.66
CA ARG A 72 -2.99 -2.90 14.02
C ARG A 72 -3.37 -4.32 14.37
N ASN A 73 -2.61 -5.28 13.83
CA ASN A 73 -2.79 -6.69 14.11
C ASN A 73 -4.25 -7.15 13.90
N ILE A 74 -4.92 -6.64 12.86
CA ILE A 74 -6.25 -7.15 12.53
C ILE A 74 -6.11 -8.62 12.16
N GLN A 75 -6.89 -9.45 12.85
CA GLN A 75 -6.98 -10.88 12.60
C GLN A 75 -8.44 -11.34 12.74
N VAL A 76 -8.93 -12.06 11.72
CA VAL A 76 -10.24 -12.71 11.75
C VAL A 76 -10.06 -14.14 11.23
N ASP A 77 -10.59 -15.12 11.95
CA ASP A 77 -10.50 -16.55 11.63
C ASP A 77 -9.07 -17.03 11.32
N GLY A 78 -8.10 -16.50 12.07
CA GLY A 78 -6.69 -16.86 11.91
C GLY A 78 -5.98 -16.16 10.74
N VAL A 79 -6.69 -15.35 9.94
CA VAL A 79 -6.12 -14.60 8.80
C VAL A 79 -5.88 -13.16 9.20
N THR A 80 -4.64 -12.69 9.03
CA THR A 80 -4.26 -11.29 9.27
C THR A 80 -4.43 -10.44 8.01
N PHE A 81 -4.46 -9.12 8.13
CA PHE A 81 -4.44 -8.22 6.95
C PHE A 81 -3.26 -8.52 6.00
N PRO A 82 -2.00 -8.65 6.48
CA PRO A 82 -0.89 -9.09 5.64
C PRO A 82 -1.11 -10.43 4.94
N ASP A 83 -1.73 -11.40 5.62
CA ASP A 83 -2.06 -12.69 5.03
C ASP A 83 -3.12 -12.58 3.94
N ALA A 84 -4.16 -11.79 4.14
CA ALA A 84 -5.21 -11.57 3.15
C ALA A 84 -4.62 -10.96 1.87
N ILE A 85 -3.88 -9.86 1.97
CA ILE A 85 -3.25 -9.21 0.82
C ILE A 85 -2.23 -10.13 0.12
N TYR A 86 -1.45 -10.90 0.87
CA TYR A 86 -0.45 -11.80 0.28
C TYR A 86 -1.04 -13.06 -0.34
N ARG A 87 -1.97 -13.74 0.34
CA ARG A 87 -2.53 -15.02 -0.09
C ARG A 87 -3.61 -14.81 -1.15
N PHE A 88 -4.58 -13.95 -0.87
CA PHE A 88 -5.75 -13.73 -1.73
C PHE A 88 -5.43 -12.72 -2.85
N GLY A 89 -4.50 -11.81 -2.61
CA GLY A 89 -4.01 -10.88 -3.62
C GLY A 89 -2.82 -11.45 -4.39
N ARG A 90 -1.62 -11.27 -3.84
CA ARG A 90 -0.35 -11.51 -4.56
C ARG A 90 -0.23 -12.93 -5.09
N THR A 91 -0.53 -13.93 -4.25
CA THR A 91 -0.36 -15.34 -4.61
C THR A 91 -1.37 -15.75 -5.67
N SER A 92 -2.66 -15.45 -5.50
CA SER A 92 -3.67 -15.76 -6.51
C SER A 92 -3.35 -15.10 -7.86
N ILE A 93 -3.05 -13.80 -7.90
CA ILE A 93 -2.65 -13.13 -9.16
C ILE A 93 -1.43 -13.78 -9.80
N ALA A 94 -0.41 -14.16 -9.01
CA ALA A 94 0.82 -14.73 -9.55
C ALA A 94 0.67 -16.16 -10.09
N HIS A 95 -0.30 -16.93 -9.58
CA HIS A 95 -0.47 -18.36 -9.89
C HIS A 95 -1.68 -18.65 -10.78
N GLU A 96 -2.77 -17.90 -10.58
CA GLU A 96 -4.07 -18.08 -11.22
C GLU A 96 -4.38 -16.97 -12.23
N GLY A 97 -3.66 -15.84 -12.16
CA GLY A 97 -3.83 -14.70 -13.06
C GLY A 97 -4.99 -13.78 -12.72
N GLU A 98 -5.72 -14.08 -11.65
CA GLU A 98 -6.88 -13.31 -11.16
C GLU A 98 -6.80 -13.14 -9.62
N LEU A 99 -7.64 -12.27 -9.07
CA LEU A 99 -7.77 -12.09 -7.62
C LEU A 99 -8.61 -13.21 -6.99
N ASP A 100 -8.20 -13.70 -5.82
CA ASP A 100 -8.99 -14.68 -5.08
C ASP A 100 -10.31 -14.04 -4.64
N ARG A 101 -11.44 -14.75 -4.82
CA ARG A 101 -12.79 -14.26 -4.48
C ARG A 101 -12.95 -13.83 -3.01
N ARG A 102 -12.08 -14.27 -2.12
CA ARG A 102 -12.04 -13.87 -0.70
C ARG A 102 -11.43 -12.49 -0.49
N LEU A 103 -10.87 -11.86 -1.51
CA LEU A 103 -10.42 -10.47 -1.48
C LEU A 103 -11.14 -9.72 -2.59
N THR A 104 -11.90 -8.69 -2.22
CA THR A 104 -12.61 -7.85 -3.19
C THR A 104 -12.26 -6.39 -2.93
N ILE A 105 -12.14 -5.62 -4.01
CA ILE A 105 -11.91 -4.18 -3.94
C ILE A 105 -13.17 -3.45 -4.41
N SER A 106 -13.77 -2.62 -3.56
CA SER A 106 -15.04 -1.93 -3.85
C SER A 106 -14.89 -0.40 -3.94
N LYS A 107 -15.78 0.23 -4.72
CA LYS A 107 -15.89 1.71 -4.83
C LYS A 107 -16.73 2.35 -3.73
N ASP A 108 -17.57 1.57 -3.07
CA ASP A 108 -18.57 2.08 -2.13
C ASP A 108 -18.00 2.52 -0.78
N GLY A 109 -16.70 2.36 -0.57
CA GLY A 109 -16.04 2.74 0.67
C GLY A 109 -16.27 1.77 1.83
N SER A 110 -17.00 0.67 1.60
CA SER A 110 -17.29 -0.31 2.64
C SER A 110 -16.04 -1.13 2.98
N LEU A 111 -15.89 -1.44 4.28
CA LEU A 111 -14.87 -2.34 4.79
C LEU A 111 -15.58 -3.52 5.45
N SER A 112 -15.35 -4.73 4.96
CA SER A 112 -15.80 -5.97 5.58
C SER A 112 -14.63 -6.92 5.71
N ILE A 113 -14.47 -7.49 6.91
CA ILE A 113 -13.39 -8.41 7.24
C ILE A 113 -14.02 -9.65 7.88
N GLY A 114 -13.78 -10.81 7.28
CA GLY A 114 -14.37 -12.09 7.66
C GLY A 114 -14.01 -13.16 6.64
N GLU A 115 -15.00 -13.93 6.20
CA GLU A 115 -14.84 -14.91 5.11
C GLU A 115 -14.40 -14.23 3.80
N ILE A 116 -14.96 -13.04 3.53
CA ILE A 116 -14.56 -12.16 2.42
C ILE A 116 -13.98 -10.88 3.01
N TRP A 117 -12.78 -10.55 2.56
CA TRP A 117 -12.10 -9.28 2.79
C TRP A 117 -12.51 -8.31 1.70
N ALA A 118 -13.58 -7.57 1.93
CA ALA A 118 -13.99 -6.48 1.06
C ALA A 118 -13.31 -5.19 1.53
N LEU A 119 -12.35 -4.71 0.75
CA LEU A 119 -11.59 -3.50 1.05
C LEU A 119 -12.02 -2.35 0.12
N PRO A 120 -12.11 -1.12 0.61
CA PRO A 120 -12.35 0.02 -0.27
C PRO A 120 -11.15 0.26 -1.20
N SER A 121 -11.41 0.78 -2.41
CA SER A 121 -10.34 1.01 -3.41
C SER A 121 -9.25 1.97 -2.94
N SER A 122 -9.55 2.80 -1.94
CA SER A 122 -8.56 3.62 -1.24
C SER A 122 -7.39 2.80 -0.66
N TYR A 123 -7.56 1.50 -0.37
CA TYR A 123 -6.45 0.62 0.02
C TYR A 123 -5.39 0.49 -1.07
N ILE A 124 -5.74 0.48 -2.36
CA ILE A 124 -4.74 0.44 -3.44
C ILE A 124 -3.88 1.71 -3.41
N THR A 125 -4.51 2.87 -3.23
CA THR A 125 -3.81 4.15 -3.09
C THR A 125 -2.92 4.17 -1.84
N ALA A 126 -3.44 3.72 -0.71
CA ALA A 126 -2.71 3.64 0.55
C ALA A 126 -1.51 2.69 0.48
N LEU A 127 -1.68 1.53 -0.17
CA LEU A 127 -0.63 0.57 -0.44
C LEU A 127 0.48 1.16 -1.31
N CYS A 128 0.12 1.88 -2.37
CA CYS A 128 1.09 2.60 -3.21
C CYS A 128 1.87 3.64 -2.38
N ILE A 129 1.18 4.46 -1.59
CA ILE A 129 1.82 5.48 -0.75
C ILE A 129 2.75 4.84 0.27
N ALA A 130 2.34 3.75 0.93
CA ALA A 130 3.20 3.03 1.88
C ALA A 130 4.52 2.58 1.23
N VAL A 131 4.48 2.12 -0.03
CA VAL A 131 5.69 1.79 -0.80
C VAL A 131 6.48 3.04 -1.21
N MET A 132 5.83 4.13 -1.60
CA MET A 132 6.51 5.38 -1.98
C MET A 132 7.27 5.97 -0.80
N VAL A 133 6.63 6.07 0.37
CA VAL A 133 7.23 6.73 1.54
C VAL A 133 8.32 5.92 2.20
N ALA A 134 8.42 4.62 1.89
CA ALA A 134 9.45 3.73 2.41
C ALA A 134 10.85 4.35 2.18
N PRO A 135 11.74 4.37 3.20
CA PRO A 135 13.06 4.99 3.08
C PRO A 135 13.91 4.38 1.95
N GLU A 136 13.68 3.12 1.60
CA GLU A 136 14.33 2.42 0.48
C GLU A 136 13.97 2.98 -0.91
N CYS A 137 13.05 3.95 -0.97
CA CYS A 137 12.57 4.60 -2.18
C CYS A 137 12.95 6.09 -2.23
N ALA A 138 13.82 6.60 -1.36
CA ALA A 138 14.13 8.04 -1.31
C ALA A 138 14.67 8.65 -2.62
N ASP A 139 15.38 7.85 -3.43
CA ASP A 139 15.93 8.26 -4.73
C ASP A 139 14.98 7.98 -5.92
N GLU A 140 13.78 7.47 -5.64
CA GLU A 140 12.77 7.18 -6.65
C GLU A 140 11.96 8.43 -6.99
N LYS A 141 11.36 8.44 -8.18
CA LYS A 141 10.43 9.49 -8.62
C LYS A 141 9.47 8.97 -9.67
N ILE A 142 8.30 9.59 -9.80
CA ILE A 142 7.37 9.37 -10.90
C ILE A 142 7.43 10.54 -11.89
N GLU A 143 7.10 10.29 -13.15
CA GLU A 143 6.96 11.36 -14.13
C GLU A 143 5.71 12.20 -13.85
N GLY A 144 5.80 13.51 -14.12
CA GLY A 144 4.72 14.47 -13.90
C GLY A 144 4.67 15.05 -12.47
N ASP A 145 3.67 15.91 -12.26
CA ASP A 145 3.49 16.73 -11.05
C ASP A 145 2.16 16.43 -10.33
N ALA A 146 1.73 15.16 -10.35
CA ALA A 146 0.51 14.74 -9.69
C ALA A 146 0.55 15.06 -8.18
N THR A 147 -0.62 15.35 -7.62
CA THR A 147 -0.81 15.66 -6.20
C THR A 147 -1.81 14.73 -5.55
N ILE A 148 -1.74 14.63 -4.23
CA ILE A 148 -2.70 13.88 -3.41
C ILE A 148 -3.01 14.67 -2.15
N THR A 149 -4.27 14.64 -1.73
CA THR A 149 -4.70 15.24 -0.47
C THR A 149 -4.86 14.15 0.58
N LEU A 150 -4.06 14.23 1.64
CA LEU A 150 -4.07 13.33 2.79
C LEU A 150 -4.36 14.15 4.04
N PHE A 151 -5.45 13.85 4.76
CA PHE A 151 -5.81 14.50 6.01
C PHE A 151 -5.81 16.04 5.95
N GLY A 152 -6.39 16.60 4.88
CA GLY A 152 -6.48 18.06 4.67
C GLY A 152 -5.17 18.72 4.20
N SER A 153 -4.09 17.97 4.02
CA SER A 153 -2.82 18.45 3.48
C SER A 153 -2.61 17.94 2.06
N THR A 154 -2.28 18.81 1.12
CA THR A 154 -1.93 18.43 -0.26
C THR A 154 -0.43 18.21 -0.40
N TRP A 155 -0.06 17.08 -0.98
CA TRP A 155 1.32 16.65 -1.22
C TRP A 155 1.54 16.46 -2.71
N ARG A 156 2.71 16.84 -3.22
CA ARG A 156 3.12 16.35 -4.55
C ARG A 156 3.55 14.90 -4.41
N LEU A 157 3.18 14.04 -5.36
CA LEU A 157 3.59 12.63 -5.32
C LEU A 157 5.12 12.48 -5.22
N ASN A 158 5.86 13.36 -5.91
CA ASN A 158 7.31 13.35 -5.87
C ASN A 158 7.92 13.83 -4.53
N GLU A 159 7.15 14.42 -3.62
CA GLU A 159 7.59 14.77 -2.27
C GLU A 159 7.41 13.63 -1.26
N LEU A 160 6.68 12.58 -1.64
CA LEU A 160 6.39 11.44 -0.77
C LEU A 160 7.53 10.43 -0.73
N TRP A 161 8.37 10.36 -1.76
CA TRP A 161 9.43 9.34 -1.85
C TRP A 161 10.39 9.40 -0.66
N GLY A 162 10.48 8.31 0.10
CA GLY A 162 11.29 8.24 1.32
C GLY A 162 10.79 9.11 2.49
N ALA A 163 9.63 9.76 2.38
CA ALA A 163 9.13 10.71 3.37
C ALA A 163 8.35 10.06 4.54
N HIS A 164 8.67 8.81 4.90
CA HIS A 164 7.96 7.99 5.89
C HIS A 164 7.64 8.74 7.19
N GLU A 165 8.65 9.27 7.87
CA GLU A 165 8.48 9.96 9.16
C GLU A 165 7.73 11.29 9.01
N ARG A 166 7.97 12.02 7.92
CA ARG A 166 7.28 13.29 7.64
C ARG A 166 5.79 13.06 7.44
N LEU A 167 5.41 12.04 6.66
CA LEU A 167 4.01 11.70 6.44
C LEU A 167 3.36 11.21 7.75
N LYS A 168 4.01 10.30 8.48
CA LYS A 168 3.50 9.82 9.78
C LYS A 168 3.31 10.98 10.77
N GLY A 169 4.23 11.93 10.85
CA GLY A 169 4.10 13.12 11.68
C GLY A 169 2.94 14.03 11.26
N SER A 170 2.73 14.23 9.96
CA SER A 170 1.59 14.99 9.43
C SER A 170 0.25 14.34 9.78
N ILE A 171 0.15 13.00 9.64
CA ILE A 171 -1.06 12.25 9.99
C ILE A 171 -1.28 12.31 11.51
N ALA A 172 -0.25 12.04 12.31
CA ALA A 172 -0.31 12.13 13.78
C ALA A 172 -0.83 13.49 14.27
N THR A 173 -0.42 14.59 13.60
CA THR A 173 -0.90 15.95 13.87
C THR A 173 -2.39 16.08 13.55
N ALA A 174 -2.85 15.57 12.41
CA ALA A 174 -4.27 15.59 12.03
C ALA A 174 -5.16 14.81 13.02
N PHE A 175 -4.67 13.69 13.54
CA PHE A 175 -5.33 12.92 14.60
C PHE A 175 -5.16 13.52 16.01
N ARG A 176 -4.34 14.56 16.16
CA ARG A 176 -3.97 15.16 17.46
C ARG A 176 -3.39 14.13 18.43
N ASN A 177 -2.59 13.19 17.92
CA ASN A 177 -1.98 12.12 18.70
C ASN A 177 -0.54 11.87 18.24
N SER A 178 0.45 12.36 19.00
CA SER A 178 1.88 12.17 18.69
C SER A 178 2.35 10.72 18.78
N ASN A 179 1.61 9.87 19.49
CA ASN A 179 1.92 8.46 19.68
C ASN A 179 1.13 7.55 18.72
N LEU A 180 0.44 8.12 17.72
CA LEU A 180 -0.44 7.37 16.82
C LEU A 180 0.27 6.19 16.14
N PHE A 181 1.56 6.36 15.81
CA PHE A 181 2.41 5.36 15.16
C PHE A 181 3.47 4.73 16.09
N ALA A 182 3.42 5.01 17.40
CA ALA A 182 4.29 4.35 18.37
C ALA A 182 4.05 2.83 18.34
N LYS A 183 5.11 2.04 18.57
CA LYS A 183 5.01 0.57 18.64
C LYS A 183 4.49 0.12 19.99
#